data_AF-A0A8X6S5K1-F1
#
_entry.id   AF-A0A8X6S5K1-F1
#
_cell.length_a   1.000
_cell.length_b   1.000
_cell.length_c   1.000
_cell.angle_alpha   90.00
_cell.angle_beta   90.00
_cell.angle_gamma   90.00
#
_symmetry.space_group_name_H-M   'P 1'
#
loop_
_entity.id
_entity.type
_entity.pdbx_description
1 polymer ?
#
loop_
_entity_poly.entity_id
_entity_poly.type
_entity_poly.pdbx_seq_one_letter_code
_entity_poly.pdbx_strand_id
1 'polypeptide(L)'
;MIAQTKAKERCVNCKGDHSSFSRSCPTWILEKEITALKIKNKISYPEARRVVSSRTPVSGKSYASVTSKSYVFTAIQVDASTAPTSATAASITPKNVAVDTLKSVSSTRC
;
A
#
# COMPACT_ATOMS: atom_id res chain seq x y z
N MET A 1 -18.06 -22.37 -43.55
CA MET A 1 -17.53 -21.00 -43.31
C MET A 1 -17.95 -20.59 -41.90
N ILE A 2 -17.04 -20.60 -40.92
CA ILE A 2 -17.37 -20.14 -39.56
C ILE A 2 -17.33 -18.62 -39.58
N ALA A 3 -18.49 -17.98 -39.43
CA ALA A 3 -18.59 -16.53 -39.34
C ALA A 3 -17.90 -16.06 -38.04
N GLN A 4 -16.79 -15.34 -38.17
CA GLN A 4 -16.17 -14.65 -37.05
C GLN A 4 -16.95 -13.36 -36.78
N THR A 5 -17.81 -13.39 -35.76
CA THR A 5 -18.52 -12.22 -35.27
C THR A 5 -17.52 -11.30 -34.56
N LYS A 6 -17.11 -10.22 -35.22
CA LYS A 6 -16.23 -9.20 -34.63
C LYS A 6 -17.04 -8.32 -33.67
N ALA A 7 -17.38 -8.87 -32.50
CA ALA A 7 -17.84 -8.07 -31.38
C ALA A 7 -16.72 -7.10 -30.96
N LYS A 8 -17.06 -5.92 -30.45
CA LYS A 8 -16.07 -4.97 -29.93
C LYS A 8 -15.37 -5.61 -28.73
N GLU A 9 -14.17 -6.12 -28.95
CA GLU A 9 -13.41 -6.85 -27.94
C GLU A 9 -13.00 -5.89 -26.82
N ARG A 10 -13.53 -6.16 -25.62
CA ARG A 10 -13.15 -5.48 -24.39
C ARG A 10 -12.48 -6.49 -23.47
N CYS A 11 -11.35 -6.11 -22.90
CA CYS A 11 -10.63 -6.97 -22.00
C CYS A 11 -11.37 -7.08 -20.67
N VAL A 12 -11.72 -8.29 -20.23
CA VAL A 12 -12.42 -8.46 -18.94
C VAL A 12 -11.52 -8.13 -17.74
N ASN A 13 -10.19 -8.22 -17.91
CA ASN A 13 -9.22 -8.05 -16.82
C ASN A 13 -8.83 -6.58 -16.57
N CYS A 14 -8.68 -5.79 -17.63
CA CYS A 14 -8.28 -4.38 -17.52
C CYS A 14 -9.28 -3.39 -18.12
N LYS A 15 -10.37 -3.87 -18.73
CA LYS A 15 -11.42 -3.07 -19.41
C LYS A 15 -10.90 -2.25 -20.62
N GLY A 16 -9.70 -2.54 -21.10
CA GLY A 16 -9.11 -1.91 -22.29
C GLY A 16 -9.70 -2.41 -23.61
N ASP A 17 -9.43 -1.67 -24.68
CA ASP A 17 -9.80 -2.02 -26.06
C ASP A 17 -8.85 -3.08 -26.65
N HIS A 18 -8.97 -4.32 -26.15
CA HIS A 18 -8.30 -5.51 -26.67
C HIS A 18 -8.99 -6.79 -26.21
N SER A 19 -8.80 -7.90 -26.91
CA SER A 19 -9.20 -9.24 -26.45
C SER A 19 -8.56 -9.60 -25.11
N SER A 20 -9.28 -10.35 -24.27
CA SER A 20 -8.77 -10.83 -22.97
C SER A 20 -7.47 -11.64 -23.06
N PHE A 21 -7.15 -12.22 -24.23
CA PHE A 21 -5.91 -12.97 -24.47
C PHE A 21 -4.74 -12.09 -24.98
N SER A 22 -4.96 -10.80 -25.21
CA SER A 22 -3.90 -9.92 -25.71
C SER A 22 -2.74 -9.80 -24.73
N ARG A 23 -1.52 -9.96 -25.25
CA ARG A 23 -0.26 -9.78 -24.49
C ARG A 23 0.04 -8.30 -24.17
N SER A 24 -0.73 -7.37 -24.73
CA SER A 24 -0.68 -5.94 -24.38
C SER A 24 -1.46 -5.60 -23.11
N CYS A 25 -2.19 -6.55 -22.52
CA CYS A 25 -2.96 -6.31 -21.31
C CYS A 25 -2.02 -5.99 -20.12
N PRO A 26 -2.16 -4.84 -19.45
CA PRO A 26 -1.30 -4.47 -18.32
C PRO A 26 -1.41 -5.46 -17.16
N THR A 27 -2.61 -6.01 -16.91
CA THR A 27 -2.82 -7.05 -15.90
C THR A 27 -2.04 -8.33 -16.23
N TRP A 28 -2.02 -8.74 -17.51
CA TRP A 28 -1.27 -9.93 -17.94
C TRP A 28 0.25 -9.72 -17.79
N ILE A 29 0.75 -8.55 -18.17
CA ILE A 29 2.17 -8.21 -18.07
C ILE A 29 2.63 -8.27 -16.61
N LEU A 30 1.84 -7.70 -15.70
CA LEU A 30 2.12 -7.70 -14.25
C LEU A 30 2.12 -9.14 -13.68
N GLU A 31 1.12 -9.96 -13.99
CA GLU A 31 1.04 -11.35 -13.51
C GLU A 31 2.20 -12.22 -14.02
N LYS A 32 2.64 -11.97 -15.26
CA LYS A 32 3.83 -12.60 -15.82
C LYS A 32 5.09 -12.22 -15.05
N GLU A 33 5.26 -10.95 -14.68
CA GLU A 33 6.40 -10.49 -13.89
C GLU A 33 6.40 -11.12 -12.49
N ILE A 34 5.25 -11.18 -11.81
CA ILE A 34 5.13 -11.83 -10.51
C ILE A 34 5.56 -13.29 -10.60
N THR A 35 5.07 -14.01 -11.61
CA THR A 35 5.42 -15.43 -11.83
C THR A 35 6.91 -15.60 -12.14
N ALA A 36 7.49 -14.70 -12.95
CA ALA A 36 8.91 -14.71 -13.26
C ALA A 36 9.77 -14.47 -11.99
N LEU A 37 9.40 -13.50 -11.16
CA LEU A 37 10.11 -13.22 -9.90
C LEU A 37 9.97 -14.37 -8.89
N LYS A 38 8.78 -14.99 -8.80
CA LYS A 38 8.55 -16.18 -7.98
C LYS A 38 9.57 -17.28 -8.31
N ILE A 39 9.74 -17.58 -9.59
CA ILE A 39 10.65 -18.66 -10.03
C ILE A 39 12.12 -18.24 -9.88
N LYS A 40 12.45 -16.99 -10.25
CA LYS A 40 13.81 -16.46 -10.20
C LYS A 40 14.37 -16.38 -8.79
N ASN A 41 13.58 -15.87 -7.85
CA ASN A 41 14.01 -15.66 -6.46
C ASN A 41 13.57 -16.79 -5.51
N LYS A 42 12.81 -17.77 -6.01
CA LYS A 42 12.23 -18.89 -5.22
C LYS A 42 11.42 -18.42 -4.01
N ILE A 43 10.74 -17.28 -4.14
CA ILE A 43 9.91 -16.67 -3.09
C ILE A 43 8.44 -17.07 -3.25
N SER A 44 7.66 -16.85 -2.20
CA SER A 44 6.20 -17.04 -2.26
C SER A 44 5.55 -16.06 -3.24
N TYR A 45 4.40 -16.43 -3.80
CA TYR A 45 3.64 -15.56 -4.70
C TYR A 45 3.19 -14.21 -4.08
N PRO A 46 2.64 -14.15 -2.84
CA PRO A 46 2.28 -12.86 -2.24
C PRO A 46 3.50 -11.97 -2.00
N GLU A 47 4.66 -12.55 -1.73
CA GLU A 47 5.92 -11.82 -1.62
C GLU A 47 6.40 -11.27 -2.95
N ALA A 48 6.40 -12.09 -4.01
CA ALA A 48 6.70 -11.63 -5.36
C ALA A 48 5.78 -10.47 -5.78
N ARG A 49 4.48 -10.56 -5.46
CA ARG A 49 3.52 -9.48 -5.70
C ARG A 49 3.88 -8.20 -4.96
N ARG A 50 4.27 -8.27 -3.68
CA ARG A 50 4.74 -7.10 -2.91
C ARG A 50 5.95 -6.44 -3.58
N VAL A 51 6.89 -7.23 -4.09
CA VAL A 51 8.11 -6.74 -4.76
C VAL A 51 7.79 -6.09 -6.11
N VAL A 52 6.88 -6.63 -6.92
CA VAL A 52 6.45 -5.98 -8.17
C VAL A 52 5.73 -4.67 -7.86
N SER A 53 4.80 -4.68 -6.91
CA SER A 53 4.04 -3.49 -6.51
C SER A 53 4.91 -2.38 -5.92
N SER A 54 6.05 -2.69 -5.29
CA SER A 54 6.97 -1.67 -4.80
C SER A 54 7.80 -1.02 -5.91
N ARG A 55 8.06 -1.72 -7.02
CA ARG A 55 8.78 -1.19 -8.20
C ARG A 55 7.90 -0.31 -9.07
N THR A 56 6.63 -0.68 -9.21
CA THR A 56 5.61 0.13 -9.89
C THR A 56 4.66 0.71 -8.84
N PRO A 57 5.04 1.79 -8.14
CA PRO A 57 4.10 2.47 -7.27
C PRO A 57 2.89 2.90 -8.10
N VAL A 58 1.70 2.47 -7.67
CA VAL A 58 0.45 2.84 -8.33
C VAL A 58 0.34 4.36 -8.28
N SER A 59 0.45 4.99 -9.45
CA SER A 59 0.35 6.44 -9.59
C SER A 59 -0.96 6.91 -8.97
N GLY A 60 -0.89 7.77 -7.95
CA GLY A 60 -2.05 8.29 -7.21
C GLY A 60 -2.25 7.76 -5.78
N LYS A 61 -1.43 6.82 -5.29
CA LYS A 61 -1.42 6.44 -3.85
C LYS A 61 -0.18 7.01 -3.15
N SER A 62 -0.31 8.23 -2.61
CA SER A 62 0.71 8.86 -1.76
C SER A 62 0.55 8.43 -0.29
N TYR A 63 1.64 8.41 0.48
CA TYR A 63 1.63 8.11 1.93
C TYR A 63 0.62 8.98 2.70
N ALA A 64 0.44 10.24 2.28
CA ALA A 64 -0.53 11.17 2.87
C ALA A 64 -2.00 10.73 2.72
N SER A 65 -2.34 9.82 1.82
CA SER A 65 -3.72 9.33 1.64
C SER A 65 -4.20 8.37 2.74
N VAL A 66 -3.30 7.92 3.62
CA VAL A 66 -3.62 6.96 4.69
C VAL A 66 -4.14 7.67 5.95
N THR A 67 -3.75 8.92 6.17
CA THR A 67 -4.08 9.68 7.39
C THR A 67 -5.45 10.37 7.36
N SER A 68 -6.14 10.42 6.22
CA SER A 68 -7.42 11.12 6.07
C SER A 68 -8.65 10.29 6.48
N LYS A 69 -8.46 9.09 7.05
CA LYS A 69 -9.56 8.30 7.60
C LYS A 69 -9.99 8.89 8.94
N SER A 70 -11.05 9.69 8.92
CA SER A 70 -11.79 10.08 10.13
C SER A 70 -12.43 8.82 10.71
N TYR A 71 -11.81 8.26 11.75
CA TYR A 71 -12.43 7.19 12.52
C TYR A 71 -13.52 7.80 13.40
N VAL A 72 -14.78 7.53 13.05
CA VAL A 72 -15.92 7.95 13.86
C VAL A 72 -15.96 7.00 15.06
N PHE A 73 -15.37 7.41 16.18
CA PHE A 73 -15.52 6.71 17.44
C PHE A 73 -16.93 7.00 17.98
N THR A 74 -17.86 6.07 17.78
CA THR A 74 -19.15 6.09 18.48
C THR A 74 -18.91 5.66 19.92
N ALA A 75 -18.79 6.65 20.82
CA ALA A 75 -18.74 6.41 22.25
C ALA A 75 -20.07 5.76 22.68
N ILE A 76 -20.00 4.48 23.09
CA ILE A 76 -21.10 3.85 23.82
C ILE A 76 -20.99 4.39 25.25
N GLN A 77 -22.00 5.16 25.67
CA GLN A 77 -22.13 5.57 27.07
C GLN A 77 -22.47 4.33 27.90
N VAL A 78 -21.57 3.91 28.78
CA VAL A 78 -21.86 2.91 29.82
C VAL A 78 -22.09 3.64 31.13
N ASP A 79 -23.25 3.42 31.74
CA ASP A 79 -23.62 4.02 33.03
C ASP A 79 -22.62 3.57 34.12
N ALA A 80 -21.89 4.52 34.67
CA ALA A 80 -20.89 4.31 35.71
C ALA A 80 -21.56 4.33 37.09
N SER A 81 -22.29 3.27 37.41
CA SER A 81 -22.77 3.01 38.77
C SER A 81 -22.11 1.77 39.36
N THR A 82 -20.77 1.73 39.41
CA THR A 82 -20.03 0.99 40.44
C THR A 82 -18.62 1.58 40.58
N ALA A 83 -18.42 2.36 41.65
CA ALA A 83 -17.08 2.73 42.09
C ALA A 83 -16.31 1.48 42.56
N PRO A 84 -14.99 1.44 42.33
CA PRO A 84 -14.14 1.45 43.50
C PRO A 84 -13.04 2.51 43.43
N THR A 85 -12.72 2.93 44.64
CA THR A 85 -11.87 4.02 45.08
C THR A 85 -10.39 3.79 44.77
N SER A 86 -9.71 4.89 44.43
CA SER A 86 -8.29 5.20 44.67
C SER A 86 -7.21 4.26 44.09
N ALA A 87 -6.54 4.73 43.02
CA ALA A 87 -5.09 4.62 42.88
C ALA A 87 -4.52 5.76 42.02
N THR A 88 -3.48 6.36 42.57
CA THR A 88 -2.73 7.57 42.26
C THR A 88 -2.27 7.74 40.79
N ALA A 89 -2.37 9.00 40.32
CA ALA A 89 -1.83 9.47 39.05
C ALA A 89 -0.30 9.25 38.96
N ALA A 90 0.13 8.52 37.94
CA ALA A 90 1.54 8.47 37.53
C ALA A 90 1.67 9.11 36.14
N SER A 91 2.21 10.32 36.13
CA SER A 91 2.73 10.99 34.94
C SER A 91 3.83 10.15 34.32
N ILE A 92 3.68 9.76 33.05
CA ILE A 92 4.80 9.32 32.22
C ILE A 92 4.83 10.21 30.98
N THR A 93 5.69 11.22 31.07
CA THR A 93 6.19 12.01 29.95
C THR A 93 6.93 11.10 28.97
N PRO A 94 6.69 11.20 27.65
CA PRO A 94 7.62 10.63 26.69
C PRO A 94 8.90 11.48 26.71
N LYS A 95 9.98 10.90 27.25
CA LYS A 95 11.32 11.46 27.14
C LYS A 95 11.72 11.50 25.67
N ASN A 96 11.81 12.70 25.14
CA ASN A 96 12.54 13.02 23.92
C ASN A 96 14.00 12.58 24.11
N VAL A 97 14.41 11.51 23.43
CA VAL A 97 15.84 11.25 23.24
C VAL A 97 16.34 12.29 22.25
N ALA A 98 17.01 13.29 22.80
CA ALA A 98 17.83 14.23 22.04
C ALA A 98 18.91 13.44 21.29
N VAL A 99 18.98 13.65 19.98
CA VAL A 99 20.17 13.34 19.19
C VAL A 99 20.53 14.61 18.42
N ASP A 100 21.02 15.59 19.17
CA ASP A 100 21.79 16.69 18.60
C ASP A 100 23.25 16.28 18.57
N THR A 101 23.84 16.16 17.39
CA THR A 101 25.19 16.69 17.15
C THR A 101 25.34 17.00 15.67
N LEU A 102 25.08 18.26 15.34
CA LEU A 102 25.57 18.90 14.14
C LEU A 102 27.08 19.12 14.30
N LYS A 103 27.89 18.52 13.43
CA LYS A 103 29.25 18.99 13.14
C LYS A 103 29.45 18.83 11.63
N SER A 104 29.27 19.93 10.89
CA SER A 104 30.37 20.69 10.23
C SER A 104 30.91 19.92 9.02
N VAL A 105 31.01 20.44 7.80
CA VAL A 105 31.72 21.65 7.39
C VAL A 105 31.27 22.01 5.96
N SER A 106 31.24 23.31 5.70
CA SER A 106 31.16 24.01 4.41
C SER A 106 31.86 23.31 3.23
N SER A 107 31.19 23.19 2.08
CA SER A 107 31.89 23.09 0.79
C SER A 107 31.15 23.89 -0.27
N THR A 108 31.54 25.17 -0.35
CA THR A 108 31.30 26.01 -1.52
C THR A 108 32.67 26.33 -2.09
N ARG A 109 32.99 25.77 -3.27
CA ARG A 109 33.24 26.59 -4.47
C ARG A 109 33.63 25.75 -5.70
N CYS A 110 33.30 26.37 -6.84
CA CYS A 110 33.92 26.24 -8.14
C CYS A 110 35.40 26.63 -8.13
#